data_AF-A0A893DD04-F1
#
_entry.id   AF-A0A893DD04-F1
#
_cell.length_a   1.000
_cell.length_b   1.000
_cell.length_c   1.000
_cell.angle_alpha   90.00
_cell.angle_beta   90.00
_cell.angle_gamma   90.00
#
_symmetry.space_group_name_H-M   'P 1'
#
loop_
_entity.id
_entity.type
_entity.pdbx_description
1 polymer ?
#
loop_
_entity_poly.entity_id
_entity_poly.type
_entity_poly.pdbx_seq_one_letter_code
_entity_poly.pdbx_strand_id
1 'polypeptide(L)'
;MNQIKEVLSIQILANKANPSPPLGPVMGQRGINIVKFCKEFNNRSMTYIDEIPLKVTVYINKDNTYHINIDKPTDRYFASSLLKYSNTVDIRYIYEYILCHNKVSKLNLPVKSLCKSIINYLKTFRIKVI
;
A
#
# COMPACT_ATOMS: atom_id res chain seq x y z
N MET A 1 -20.31 10.33 -17.75
CA MET A 1 -19.63 10.35 -16.43
C MET A 1 -20.29 9.29 -15.57
N ASN A 2 -19.60 8.20 -15.27
CA ASN A 2 -20.18 7.10 -14.50
C ASN A 2 -20.49 7.59 -13.08
N GLN A 3 -21.72 7.42 -12.64
CA GLN A 3 -22.16 7.83 -11.31
C GLN A 3 -21.73 6.79 -10.28
N ILE A 4 -20.98 7.23 -9.27
CA ILE A 4 -20.56 6.40 -8.14
C ILE A 4 -21.78 6.13 -7.26
N LYS A 5 -22.03 4.85 -6.97
CA LYS A 5 -23.09 4.38 -6.07
C LYS A 5 -22.58 4.29 -4.63
N GLU A 6 -21.41 3.70 -4.44
CA GLU A 6 -20.83 3.47 -3.11
C GLU A 6 -19.30 3.47 -3.19
N VAL A 7 -18.66 3.83 -2.08
CA VAL A 7 -17.20 3.79 -1.93
C VAL A 7 -16.88 2.96 -0.68
N LEU A 8 -16.04 1.94 -0.85
CA LEU A 8 -15.59 1.07 0.22
C LEU A 8 -14.09 1.22 0.42
N SER A 9 -13.65 1.49 1.64
CA SER A 9 -12.22 1.46 2.00
C SER A 9 -11.93 0.27 2.92
N ILE A 10 -10.97 -0.56 2.54
CA ILE A 10 -10.53 -1.73 3.31
C ILE A 10 -9.00 -1.81 3.34
N GLN A 11 -8.46 -2.53 4.32
CA GLN A 11 -7.03 -2.83 4.39
C GLN A 11 -6.77 -4.30 4.06
N ILE A 12 -5.84 -4.55 3.14
CA ILE A 12 -5.45 -5.89 2.71
C ILE A 12 -3.93 -6.00 2.66
N LEU A 13 -3.38 -7.15 3.03
CA LEU A 13 -1.96 -7.44 2.89
C LEU A 13 -1.58 -7.59 1.41
N ALA A 14 -0.52 -6.91 0.98
CA ALA A 14 0.05 -7.00 -0.36
C ALA A 14 0.36 -8.46 -0.72
N ASN A 15 0.02 -8.83 -1.96
CA ASN A 15 0.23 -10.16 -2.58
C ASN A 15 -0.43 -11.34 -1.85
N LYS A 16 -1.25 -11.09 -0.81
CA LYS A 16 -1.93 -12.11 0.00
C LYS A 16 -3.44 -11.88 0.09
N ALA A 17 -4.08 -11.26 -0.90
CA ALA A 17 -5.55 -11.19 -0.92
C ALA A 17 -6.15 -12.59 -1.12
N ASN A 18 -6.98 -13.02 -0.17
CA ASN A 18 -7.68 -14.31 -0.17
C ASN A 18 -9.18 -14.06 0.10
N PRO A 19 -10.11 -14.75 -0.59
CA PRO A 19 -11.56 -14.70 -0.34
C PRO A 19 -12.07 -15.11 1.06
N SER A 20 -11.20 -15.18 2.07
CA SER A 20 -11.50 -15.59 3.44
C SER A 20 -12.55 -14.68 4.16
N PRO A 21 -13.10 -15.14 5.31
CA PRO A 21 -14.28 -14.56 5.97
C PRO A 21 -14.31 -13.07 6.33
N PRO A 22 -13.23 -12.26 6.38
CA PRO A 22 -13.38 -10.81 6.50
C PRO A 22 -13.71 -10.10 5.17
N LEU A 23 -13.23 -10.62 4.02
CA LEU A 23 -13.43 -10.00 2.70
C LEU A 23 -14.69 -10.53 2.01
N GLY A 24 -14.97 -11.83 2.17
CA GLY A 24 -16.11 -12.54 1.59
C GLY A 24 -17.45 -11.85 1.78
N PRO A 25 -17.90 -11.66 3.04
CA PRO A 25 -19.20 -11.06 3.33
C PRO A 25 -19.30 -9.61 2.87
N VAL A 26 -18.25 -8.82 3.08
CA VAL A 26 -18.22 -7.37 2.82
C VAL A 26 -18.31 -7.05 1.31
N MET A 27 -17.64 -7.86 0.48
CA MET A 27 -17.68 -7.72 -0.98
C MET A 27 -18.92 -8.39 -1.59
N GLY A 28 -19.34 -9.53 -1.03
CA GLY A 28 -20.52 -10.27 -1.48
C GLY A 28 -21.82 -9.48 -1.31
N GLN A 29 -21.99 -8.77 -0.19
CA GLN A 29 -23.14 -7.89 0.04
C GLN A 29 -23.30 -6.80 -1.03
N ARG A 30 -22.20 -6.43 -1.70
CA ARG A 30 -22.17 -5.37 -2.71
C ARG A 30 -22.19 -5.88 -4.15
N GLY A 31 -22.33 -7.20 -4.34
CA GLY A 31 -22.36 -7.82 -5.66
C GLY A 31 -21.01 -7.83 -6.38
N ILE A 32 -19.90 -7.65 -5.67
CA ILE A 32 -18.55 -7.71 -6.25
C ILE A 32 -18.07 -9.16 -6.28
N ASN A 33 -17.57 -9.60 -7.44
CA ASN A 33 -16.91 -10.89 -7.54
C ASN A 33 -15.55 -10.87 -6.80
N ILE A 34 -15.53 -11.50 -5.62
CA ILE A 34 -14.37 -11.53 -4.74
C ILE A 34 -13.14 -12.21 -5.37
N VAL A 35 -13.33 -13.29 -6.13
CA VAL A 35 -12.22 -14.02 -6.75
C VAL A 35 -11.54 -13.14 -7.79
N LYS A 36 -12.33 -12.40 -8.57
CA LYS A 36 -11.81 -11.43 -9.55
C LYS A 36 -11.08 -10.30 -8.85
N PHE A 37 -11.66 -9.75 -7.79
CA PHE A 37 -11.05 -8.69 -6.98
C PHE A 37 -9.70 -9.12 -6.38
N CYS A 38 -9.62 -10.30 -5.75
CA CYS A 38 -8.38 -10.79 -5.14
C CYS A 38 -7.26 -10.96 -6.19
N LYS A 39 -7.59 -11.48 -7.38
CA LYS A 39 -6.62 -11.60 -8.49
C LYS A 39 -6.16 -10.24 -8.98
N GLU A 40 -7.09 -9.30 -9.19
CA GLU A 40 -6.76 -7.95 -9.66
C GLU A 40 -5.90 -7.19 -8.64
N PHE A 41 -6.24 -7.29 -7.35
CA PHE A 41 -5.46 -6.69 -6.28
C PHE A 41 -4.05 -7.28 -6.20
N ASN A 42 -3.91 -8.61 -6.20
CA ASN A 42 -2.60 -9.26 -6.12
C ASN A 42 -1.72 -8.88 -7.32
N ASN A 43 -2.27 -8.82 -8.55
CA ASN A 43 -1.53 -8.38 -9.73
C ASN A 43 -1.04 -6.93 -9.63
N ARG A 44 -1.87 -6.01 -9.12
CA ARG A 44 -1.46 -4.61 -8.93
C ARG A 44 -0.52 -4.44 -7.74
N SER A 45 -0.58 -5.32 -6.75
CA SER A 45 0.27 -5.26 -5.56
C SER A 45 1.65 -5.91 -5.73
N MET A 46 1.93 -6.55 -6.87
CA MET A 46 3.21 -7.23 -7.14
C MET A 46 4.44 -6.32 -7.02
N THR A 47 4.26 -5.01 -7.20
CA THR A 47 5.32 -4.02 -7.05
C THR A 47 5.69 -3.73 -5.60
N TYR A 48 4.84 -4.13 -4.65
CA TYR A 48 5.08 -3.96 -3.22
C TYR A 48 5.65 -5.24 -2.61
N ILE A 49 6.40 -5.06 -1.52
CA ILE A 49 6.90 -6.16 -0.70
C ILE A 49 5.70 -6.90 -0.08
N ASP A 50 5.82 -8.21 0.00
CA ASP A 50 4.81 -9.09 0.60
C ASP A 50 4.46 -8.67 2.04
N GLU A 51 3.22 -8.95 2.44
CA GLU A 51 2.71 -8.72 3.79
C GLU A 51 2.65 -7.25 4.25
N ILE A 52 2.84 -6.29 3.36
CA ILE A 52 2.59 -4.87 3.69
C ILE A 52 1.08 -4.62 3.66
N PRO A 53 0.45 -4.10 4.73
CA PRO A 53 -0.95 -3.69 4.68
C PRO A 53 -1.12 -2.46 3.79
N LEU A 54 -1.92 -2.61 2.73
CA LEU A 54 -2.28 -1.57 1.78
C LEU A 54 -3.74 -1.20 2.00
N LYS A 55 -4.03 0.11 1.98
CA LYS A 55 -5.40 0.60 1.96
C LYS A 55 -5.89 0.57 0.52
N VAL A 56 -7.02 -0.08 0.30
CA VAL A 56 -7.67 -0.19 -1.01
C VAL A 56 -9.01 0.51 -0.94
N THR A 57 -9.24 1.42 -1.87
CA THR A 57 -10.54 2.06 -2.06
C THR A 57 -11.19 1.48 -3.31
N VAL A 58 -12.36 0.88 -3.12
CA VAL A 58 -13.18 0.29 -4.18
C VAL A 58 -14.35 1.23 -4.46
N TYR A 59 -14.39 1.75 -5.67
CA TYR A 59 -15.48 2.57 -6.18
C TYR A 59 -16.46 1.67 -6.91
N ILE A 60 -17.72 1.69 -6.52
CA ILE A 60 -18.78 0.90 -7.11
C ILE A 60 -19.69 1.85 -7.87
N ASN A 61 -19.79 1.67 -9.18
CA ASN A 61 -20.67 2.46 -10.03
C ASN A 61 -22.10 1.91 -10.01
N LYS A 62 -23.05 2.72 -10.47
CA LYS A 62 -24.45 2.28 -10.61
C LYS A 62 -24.64 1.12 -11.60
N ASP A 63 -23.76 0.99 -12.59
CA ASP A 63 -23.79 -0.09 -13.59
C ASP A 63 -23.20 -1.42 -13.08
N ASN A 64 -23.05 -1.58 -11.77
CA ASN A 64 -22.40 -2.73 -11.11
C ASN A 64 -20.94 -2.97 -11.53
N THR A 65 -20.31 -2.00 -12.19
CA THR A 65 -18.87 -1.99 -12.43
C THR A 65 -18.13 -1.46 -11.20
N TYR A 66 -16.90 -1.94 -10.99
CA TYR A 66 -16.06 -1.46 -9.89
C TYR A 66 -14.68 -1.00 -10.39
N HIS A 67 -14.10 -0.03 -9.68
CA HIS A 67 -12.73 0.41 -9.87
C HIS A 67 -11.98 0.33 -8.54
N ILE A 68 -10.77 -0.24 -8.57
CA ILE A 68 -9.91 -0.31 -7.39
C ILE A 68 -8.83 0.78 -7.48
N ASN A 69 -8.63 1.49 -6.38
CA ASN A 69 -7.50 2.38 -6.16
C ASN A 69 -6.69 1.86 -4.95
N ILE A 70 -5.41 1.58 -5.17
CA ILE A 70 -4.51 1.11 -4.12
C ILE A 70 -3.73 2.33 -3.64
N ASP A 71 -3.97 2.69 -2.37
CA ASP A 71 -3.20 3.74 -1.74
C ASP A 71 -1.82 3.18 -1.36
N LYS A 72 -0.84 4.09 -1.38
CA LYS A 72 0.53 3.77 -0.98
C LYS A 72 0.58 3.33 0.48
N PRO A 73 1.48 2.40 0.84
CA PRO A 73 1.68 2.04 2.23
C PRO A 73 2.15 3.26 3.04
N THR A 74 1.70 3.36 4.28
CA THR A 74 2.21 4.37 5.20
C THR A 74 3.68 4.07 5.52
N ASP A 75 4.50 5.11 5.67
CA ASP A 75 5.92 5.01 6.06
C ASP A 75 6.13 4.10 7.30
N ARG A 76 5.15 4.06 8.22
CA ARG A 76 5.11 3.17 9.38
C ARG A 76 5.11 1.68 9.06
N TYR A 77 4.28 1.28 8.11
CA TYR A 77 4.19 -0.13 7.74
C TYR A 77 5.43 -0.59 6.99
N PHE A 78 6.01 0.29 6.17
CA PHE A 78 7.29 0.07 5.54
C PHE A 78 8.41 -0.14 6.57
N ALA A 79 8.52 0.73 7.58
CA ALA A 79 9.50 0.58 8.66
C ALA A 79 9.32 -0.72 9.46
N SER A 80 8.07 -1.10 9.78
CA SER A 80 7.80 -2.36 10.47
C SER A 80 8.12 -3.60 9.64
N SER A 81 7.97 -3.54 8.32
CA SER A 81 8.35 -4.64 7.44
C SER A 81 9.86 -4.82 7.38
N LEU A 82 10.63 -3.73 7.39
CA LEU A 82 12.09 -3.80 7.43
C LEU A 82 12.59 -4.53 8.69
N LEU A 83 12.01 -4.24 9.86
CA LEU A 83 12.34 -4.91 11.13
C LEU A 83 12.13 -6.43 11.12
N LYS A 84 11.16 -6.94 10.33
CA LYS A 84 10.93 -8.38 10.24
C LYS A 84 12.11 -9.12 9.61
N TYR A 85 12.80 -8.50 8.66
CA TYR A 85 13.87 -9.12 7.90
C TYR A 85 15.27 -8.75 8.42
N SER A 86 15.48 -7.49 8.81
CA SER A 86 16.75 -7.04 9.37
C SER A 86 16.62 -5.77 10.19
N ASN A 87 17.39 -5.68 11.29
CA ASN A 87 17.54 -4.44 12.07
C ASN A 87 18.46 -3.41 11.40
N THR A 88 18.93 -3.69 10.18
CA THR A 88 19.87 -2.89 9.40
C THR A 88 19.34 -2.67 8.00
N VAL A 89 19.41 -1.43 7.49
CA VAL A 89 18.95 -1.05 6.15
C VAL A 89 20.02 -0.21 5.46
N ASP A 90 20.34 -0.54 4.21
CA ASP A 90 21.28 0.23 3.39
C ASP A 90 20.64 1.56 2.92
N ILE A 91 21.40 2.65 3.00
CA ILE A 91 20.97 3.98 2.56
C ILE A 91 20.50 4.01 1.09
N ARG A 92 21.03 3.11 0.23
CA ARG A 92 20.61 3.00 -1.18
C ARG A 92 19.14 2.62 -1.30
N TYR A 93 18.68 1.69 -0.47
CA TYR A 93 17.29 1.24 -0.47
C TYR A 93 16.33 2.37 -0.07
N ILE A 94 16.75 3.23 0.87
CA ILE A 94 16.00 4.43 1.26
C ILE A 94 15.91 5.41 0.08
N TYR A 95 16.98 5.56 -0.70
CA TYR A 95 17.01 6.43 -1.86
C TYR A 95 16.06 5.95 -2.97
N GLU A 96 16.11 4.65 -3.30
CA GLU A 96 15.19 4.02 -4.25
C GLU A 96 13.73 4.13 -3.79
N TYR A 97 13.49 3.94 -2.49
CA TYR A 97 12.16 4.12 -1.90
C TYR A 97 11.64 5.55 -2.09
N ILE A 98 12.47 6.57 -1.84
CA ILE A 98 12.08 7.99 -1.99
C ILE A 98 11.75 8.32 -3.45
N LEU A 99 12.56 7.81 -4.40
CA LEU A 99 12.33 7.98 -5.83
C LEU A 99 11.03 7.30 -6.28
N CYS A 100 10.82 6.04 -5.86
CA CYS A 100 9.65 5.25 -6.22
C CYS A 100 8.35 5.80 -5.60
N HIS A 101 8.40 6.30 -4.35
CA HIS A 101 7.25 6.92 -3.71
C HIS A 101 6.93 8.33 -4.23
N ASN A 102 7.75 8.90 -5.13
CA ASN A 102 7.48 10.16 -5.80
C ASN A 102 7.15 11.31 -4.82
N LYS A 103 7.74 11.30 -3.61
CA LYS A 103 7.64 12.45 -2.68
C LYS A 103 8.34 13.69 -3.27
N VAL A 104 9.36 13.46 -4.12
CA VAL A 104 10.18 14.52 -4.72
C VAL A 104 9.39 15.36 -5.74
N SER A 105 8.57 14.73 -6.58
CA SER A 105 7.80 15.44 -7.63
C SER A 105 6.62 16.25 -7.11
N LYS A 106 6.06 15.88 -5.95
CA LYS A 106 4.88 16.56 -5.38
C LYS A 106 5.21 17.73 -4.46
N LEU A 107 6.41 17.77 -3.88
CA LEU A 107 6.77 18.75 -2.85
C LEU A 107 7.96 19.65 -3.21
N ASN A 108 8.63 19.47 -4.36
CA ASN A 108 9.86 20.22 -4.73
C ASN A 108 10.90 20.29 -3.60
N LEU A 109 10.95 19.28 -2.74
CA LEU A 109 11.86 19.23 -1.61
C LEU A 109 13.20 18.61 -2.01
N PRO A 110 14.33 19.09 -1.45
CA PRO A 110 15.63 18.49 -1.70
C PRO A 110 15.67 17.06 -1.14
N VAL A 111 16.11 16.11 -1.97
CA VAL A 111 16.15 14.67 -1.64
C VAL A 111 16.91 14.42 -0.32
N LYS A 112 17.94 15.22 -0.05
CA LYS A 112 18.74 15.15 1.19
C LYS A 112 17.91 15.36 2.47
N SER A 113 16.92 16.26 2.45
CA SER A 113 16.08 16.51 3.64
C SER A 113 15.11 15.35 3.87
N LEU A 114 14.55 14.78 2.79
CA LEU A 114 13.67 13.61 2.84
C LEU A 114 14.41 12.38 3.38
N CYS A 115 15.64 12.13 2.91
CA CYS A 115 16.49 11.07 3.45
C CYS A 115 16.70 11.26 4.96
N LYS A 116 17.04 12.48 5.40
CA LYS A 116 17.28 12.77 6.83
C LYS A 116 16.01 12.55 7.68
N SER A 117 14.84 12.94 7.17
CA SER A 117 13.56 12.73 7.85
C SER A 117 13.23 11.24 7.99
N ILE A 118 13.44 10.46 6.92
CA ILE A 118 13.18 9.01 6.94
C ILE A 118 14.20 8.30 7.84
N ILE A 119 15.47 8.68 7.80
CA ILE A 119 16.49 8.14 8.71
C ILE A 119 16.11 8.45 10.17
N ASN A 120 15.65 9.66 10.48
CA ASN A 120 15.24 10.01 11.84
C ASN A 120 14.00 9.21 12.28
N TYR A 121 13.08 9.00 11.36
CA TYR A 121 11.92 8.13 11.58
C TYR A 121 12.36 6.67 11.86
N LEU A 122 13.22 6.08 11.03
CA LEU A 122 13.74 4.72 11.21
C LEU A 122 14.52 4.54 12.53
N LYS A 123 15.25 5.57 12.97
CA LYS A 123 15.92 5.57 14.28
C LYS A 123 14.94 5.41 15.46
N THR A 124 13.72 5.96 15.37
CA THR A 124 12.70 5.77 16.42
C THR A 124 12.28 4.30 16.55
N PHE A 125 12.37 3.53 15.47
CA PHE A 125 12.13 2.10 15.44
C PHE A 125 13.35 1.24 15.78
N ARG A 126 14.47 1.85 16.22
CA ARG A 126 15.75 1.17 16.47
C ARG A 126 16.37 0.46 15.25
N ILE A 127 16.00 0.88 14.05
CA ILE A 127 16.60 0.39 12.80
C ILE A 127 17.89 1.16 12.55
N LYS A 128 19.00 0.47 12.36
CA LYS A 128 20.29 1.07 11.99
C LYS A 128 20.35 1.26 10.48
N VAL A 129 20.73 2.45 10.04
CA VAL A 129 20.97 2.73 8.61
C VAL A 129 22.48 2.66 8.38
N ILE A 130 22.90 1.86 7.41
CA ILE A 130 24.31 1.65 7.00
C ILE A 130 24.56 2.39 5.69
#